data_AF-A0A927Q0C7-F1
#
_entry.id   AF-A0A927Q0C7-F1
#
_cell.length_a   1.000
_cell.length_b   1.000
_cell.length_c   1.000
_cell.angle_alpha   90.00
_cell.angle_beta   90.00
_cell.angle_gamma   90.00
#
_symmetry.space_group_name_H-M   'P 1'
#
loop_
_entity.id
_entity.type
_entity.pdbx_description
1 polymer ?
#
loop_
_entity_poly.entity_id
_entity_poly.type
_entity_poly.pdbx_seq_one_letter_code
_entity_poly.pdbx_strand_id
1 'polypeptide(L)'
;MYLSELRASLRRRWYVLVVLLGIAAGLCWFASGLVKPTYEVKASLVLIPPKTVETPDANRYLNLGSLSDSVEVLARSMLSEETAQDLERVAPGATYEVDKDDTTSAPILLVLVEAPDPASATDLLEAALARVSTNLAELQRSIGIDAGNQITVVQVAAGPEPEVNRKGQVRVLAVLAAGLLLGAALLTAAIDGLVLRRAQRRAAAEDAPDPVEDPPTTLTAVAAPDRPEPDAGEVVQRLRRRGLRG
;
A
#
# COMPACT_ATOMS: atom_id res chain seq x y z
N MET A 1 -32.85 -6.90 -16.96
CA MET A 1 -33.49 -5.75 -16.27
C MET A 1 -32.55 -4.90 -15.41
N TYR A 2 -31.28 -5.27 -15.17
CA TYR A 2 -30.39 -4.46 -14.32
C TYR A 2 -29.78 -3.22 -15.01
N LEU A 3 -29.54 -3.26 -16.32
CA LEU A 3 -28.87 -2.17 -17.07
C LEU A 3 -29.75 -0.91 -17.26
N SER A 4 -31.07 -1.08 -17.40
CA SER A 4 -32.01 0.02 -17.60
C SER A 4 -32.26 0.82 -16.32
N GLU A 5 -32.25 0.17 -15.15
CA GLU A 5 -32.39 0.83 -13.86
C GLU A 5 -31.10 1.51 -13.41
N LEU A 6 -29.94 0.89 -13.69
CA LEU A 6 -28.62 1.52 -13.50
C LEU A 6 -28.50 2.82 -14.33
N ARG A 7 -28.92 2.83 -15.60
CA ARG A 7 -28.88 4.04 -16.44
C ARG A 7 -29.83 5.14 -15.94
N ALA A 8 -30.99 4.77 -15.40
CA ALA A 8 -31.96 5.72 -14.87
C ALA A 8 -31.48 6.36 -13.56
N SER A 9 -30.81 5.57 -12.69
CA SER A 9 -30.15 6.06 -11.48
C SER A 9 -28.99 6.99 -11.79
N LEU A 10 -28.07 6.58 -12.68
CA LEU A 10 -26.92 7.40 -13.11
C LEU A 10 -27.35 8.74 -13.72
N ARG A 11 -28.43 8.75 -14.50
CA ARG A 11 -28.94 9.98 -15.14
C ARG A 11 -29.61 10.96 -14.15
N ARG A 12 -30.14 10.48 -13.03
CA ARG A 12 -30.84 11.33 -12.04
C ARG A 12 -29.88 12.02 -11.06
N ARG A 13 -28.65 11.49 -10.88
CA ARG A 13 -27.68 11.97 -9.86
C ARG A 13 -26.25 12.10 -10.38
N TRP A 14 -26.06 12.34 -11.68
CA TRP A 14 -24.75 12.51 -12.32
C TRP A 14 -23.87 13.56 -11.62
N TYR A 15 -24.47 14.59 -11.01
CA TYR A 15 -23.78 15.62 -10.25
C TYR A 15 -22.98 15.07 -9.06
N VAL A 16 -23.48 14.04 -8.37
CA VAL A 16 -22.77 13.44 -7.21
C VAL A 16 -21.49 12.73 -7.68
N LEU A 17 -21.59 11.98 -8.77
CA LEU A 17 -20.44 11.32 -9.38
C LEU A 17 -19.41 12.35 -9.86
N VAL A 18 -19.86 13.43 -10.54
CA VAL A 18 -18.97 14.49 -11.02
C VAL A 18 -18.28 15.23 -9.87
N VAL A 19 -19.00 15.52 -8.78
CA VAL A 19 -18.41 16.16 -7.59
C VAL A 19 -17.35 15.25 -6.95
N LEU A 20 -17.66 13.96 -6.76
CA LEU A 20 -16.70 13.01 -6.18
C LEU A 20 -15.48 12.80 -7.08
N LEU A 21 -15.68 12.78 -8.40
CA LEU A 21 -14.59 12.67 -9.36
C LEU A 21 -13.73 13.95 -9.38
N GLY A 22 -14.35 15.12 -9.23
CA GLY A 22 -13.63 16.39 -9.05
C GLY A 22 -12.81 16.43 -7.77
N ILE A 23 -13.37 15.94 -6.65
CA ILE A 23 -12.64 15.78 -5.38
C ILE A 23 -11.47 14.82 -5.56
N ALA A 24 -11.70 13.65 -6.16
CA ALA A 24 -10.65 12.66 -6.41
C ALA A 24 -9.51 13.24 -7.28
N ALA A 25 -9.85 13.95 -8.35
CA ALA A 25 -8.87 14.64 -9.20
C ALA A 25 -8.08 15.69 -8.40
N GLY A 26 -8.76 16.49 -7.57
CA GLY A 26 -8.11 17.46 -6.68
C GLY A 26 -7.17 16.81 -5.67
N LEU A 27 -7.56 15.69 -5.06
CA LEU A 27 -6.70 14.93 -4.15
C LEU A 27 -5.48 14.34 -4.86
N CYS A 28 -5.64 13.78 -6.05
CA CYS A 28 -4.51 13.26 -6.84
C CYS A 28 -3.55 14.38 -7.25
N TRP A 29 -4.07 15.53 -7.66
CA TRP A 29 -3.25 16.72 -7.98
C TRP A 29 -2.49 17.22 -6.75
N PHE A 30 -3.16 17.27 -5.59
CA PHE A 30 -2.49 17.66 -4.35
C PHE A 30 -1.40 16.65 -3.98
N ALA A 31 -1.71 15.34 -4.02
CA ALA A 31 -0.78 14.28 -3.70
C ALA A 31 0.45 14.25 -4.61
N SER A 32 0.31 14.61 -5.90
CA SER A 32 1.45 14.65 -6.83
C SER A 32 2.48 15.72 -6.45
N GLY A 33 2.07 16.78 -5.75
CA GLY A 33 2.97 17.77 -5.16
C GLY A 33 3.66 17.31 -3.86
N LEU A 34 3.08 16.35 -3.13
CA LEU A 34 3.67 15.81 -1.90
C LEU A 34 4.65 14.67 -2.17
N VAL A 35 4.32 13.77 -3.09
CA VAL A 35 5.18 12.63 -3.45
C VAL A 35 6.26 13.13 -4.39
N LYS A 36 7.45 13.41 -3.85
CA LYS A 36 8.61 13.82 -4.64
C LYS A 36 9.13 12.65 -5.49
N PRO A 37 9.67 12.93 -6.69
CA PRO A 37 10.39 11.92 -7.47
C PRO A 37 11.70 11.54 -6.77
N THR A 38 12.23 10.37 -7.11
CA THR A 38 13.57 9.94 -6.72
C THR A 38 14.56 10.22 -7.84
N TYR A 39 15.85 10.20 -7.52
CA TYR A 39 16.95 10.37 -8.46
C TYR A 39 17.73 9.07 -8.55
N GLU A 40 17.87 8.56 -9.77
CA GLU A 40 18.46 7.27 -10.10
C GLU A 40 19.82 7.49 -10.76
N VAL A 41 20.86 6.81 -10.27
CA VAL A 41 22.20 6.79 -10.89
C VAL A 41 22.68 5.35 -11.01
N LYS A 42 23.39 5.04 -12.09
CA LYS A 42 23.92 3.70 -12.38
C LYS A 42 25.41 3.72 -12.65
N ALA A 43 26.09 2.67 -12.21
CA ALA A 43 27.43 2.35 -12.65
C ALA A 43 27.55 0.87 -13.01
N SER A 44 28.36 0.58 -14.02
CA SER A 44 28.69 -0.76 -14.48
C SER A 44 30.18 -0.99 -14.27
N LEU A 45 30.52 -2.05 -13.56
CA LEU A 45 31.90 -2.42 -13.29
C LEU A 45 32.17 -3.83 -13.82
N VAL A 46 33.33 -4.04 -14.43
CA VAL A 46 33.77 -5.36 -14.90
C VAL A 46 34.83 -5.92 -13.97
N LEU A 47 34.71 -7.20 -13.62
CA LEU A 47 35.74 -7.93 -12.91
C LEU A 47 36.81 -8.39 -13.90
N ILE A 48 38.09 -8.15 -13.57
CA ILE A 48 39.24 -8.47 -14.42
C ILE A 48 40.22 -9.34 -13.63
N PRO A 49 40.73 -10.44 -14.22
CA PRO A 49 41.70 -11.30 -13.54
C PRO A 49 43.04 -10.57 -13.27
N PRO A 50 43.84 -11.08 -12.31
CA PRO A 50 45.18 -10.58 -12.05
C PRO A 50 46.10 -10.74 -13.26
N LYS A 51 47.23 -10.03 -13.24
CA LYS A 51 48.32 -10.29 -14.19
C LYS A 51 49.10 -11.52 -13.75
N THR A 52 49.37 -12.42 -14.68
CA THR A 52 50.25 -13.57 -14.44
C THR A 52 51.70 -13.16 -14.65
N VAL A 53 52.61 -13.69 -13.82
CA VAL A 53 54.06 -13.44 -13.95
C VAL A 53 54.61 -14.06 -15.25
N GLU A 54 54.01 -15.16 -15.70
CA GLU A 54 54.41 -15.87 -16.92
C GLU A 54 54.04 -15.11 -18.21
N THR A 55 52.94 -14.34 -18.21
CA THR A 55 52.45 -13.61 -19.39
C THR A 55 51.93 -12.21 -19.02
N PRO A 56 52.81 -11.27 -18.64
CA PRO A 56 52.42 -9.95 -18.13
C PRO A 56 51.61 -9.10 -19.13
N ASP A 57 51.82 -9.34 -20.44
CA ASP A 57 51.23 -8.60 -21.55
C ASP A 57 50.02 -9.32 -22.19
N ALA A 58 49.56 -10.43 -21.61
CA ALA A 58 48.39 -11.15 -22.13
C ALA A 58 47.11 -10.31 -22.00
N ASN A 59 46.23 -10.41 -23.00
CA ASN A 59 44.94 -9.73 -22.99
C ASN A 59 44.00 -10.37 -21.94
N ARG A 60 43.83 -9.68 -20.81
CA ARG A 60 43.01 -10.13 -19.67
C ARG A 60 41.51 -10.26 -19.99
N TYR A 61 41.01 -9.54 -21.00
CA TYR A 61 39.61 -9.62 -21.42
C TYR A 61 39.25 -10.97 -22.07
N LEU A 62 40.23 -11.79 -22.45
CA LEU A 62 39.98 -13.12 -23.02
C LEU A 62 39.61 -14.16 -21.96
N ASN A 63 39.92 -13.89 -20.68
CA ASN A 63 39.74 -14.85 -19.57
C ASN A 63 38.63 -14.43 -18.59
N LEU A 64 37.60 -13.74 -19.08
CA LEU A 64 36.49 -13.24 -18.25
C LEU A 64 35.43 -14.31 -17.92
N GLY A 65 35.35 -15.38 -18.72
CA GLY A 65 34.23 -16.33 -18.69
C GLY A 65 34.03 -17.04 -17.34
N SER A 66 35.08 -17.20 -16.53
CA SER A 66 35.00 -17.86 -15.21
C SER A 66 34.64 -16.92 -14.06
N LEU A 67 34.52 -15.61 -14.29
CA LEU A 67 34.33 -14.63 -13.22
C LEU A 67 32.87 -14.33 -12.90
N SER A 68 31.91 -14.87 -13.68
CA SER A 68 30.47 -14.64 -13.47
C SER A 68 30.02 -15.02 -12.06
N ASP A 69 30.49 -16.16 -11.54
CA ASP A 69 30.14 -16.63 -10.19
C ASP A 69 30.74 -15.71 -9.12
N SER A 70 31.93 -15.14 -9.39
CA SER A 70 32.56 -14.17 -8.49
C SER A 70 31.76 -12.86 -8.41
N VAL A 71 31.16 -12.41 -9.52
CA VAL A 71 30.26 -11.25 -9.52
C VAL A 71 29.06 -11.49 -8.62
N GLU A 72 28.43 -12.67 -8.71
CA GLU A 72 27.24 -12.98 -7.92
C GLU A 72 27.56 -13.05 -6.41
N VAL A 73 28.69 -13.66 -6.05
CA VAL A 73 29.16 -13.68 -4.65
C VAL A 73 29.45 -12.25 -4.15
N LEU A 74 30.09 -11.42 -4.97
CA LEU A 74 30.35 -10.02 -4.64
C LEU A 74 29.06 -9.22 -4.48
N ALA A 75 28.08 -9.39 -5.38
CA ALA A 75 26.77 -8.74 -5.30
C ALA A 75 26.05 -9.10 -3.99
N ARG A 76 26.02 -10.38 -3.63
CA ARG A 76 25.45 -10.84 -2.35
C ARG A 76 26.19 -10.26 -1.14
N SER A 77 27.52 -10.15 -1.23
CA SER A 77 28.32 -9.53 -0.16
C SER A 77 28.07 -8.03 -0.04
N MET A 78 27.80 -7.35 -1.14
CA MET A 78 27.43 -5.92 -1.14
C MET A 78 26.08 -5.68 -0.49
N LEU A 79 25.15 -6.64 -0.60
CA LEU A 79 23.82 -6.59 0.03
C LEU A 79 23.81 -7.11 1.48
N SER A 80 24.97 -7.30 2.10
CA SER A 80 25.04 -7.69 3.51
C SER A 80 24.52 -6.57 4.41
N GLU A 81 23.93 -6.94 5.56
CA GLU A 81 23.40 -5.98 6.53
C GLU A 81 24.46 -4.95 6.97
N GLU A 82 25.70 -5.39 7.16
CA GLU A 82 26.82 -4.51 7.51
C GLU A 82 27.07 -3.46 6.42
N THR A 83 27.18 -3.88 5.16
CA THR A 83 27.40 -2.97 4.05
C THR A 83 26.19 -2.03 3.85
N ALA A 84 24.98 -2.54 4.02
CA ALA A 84 23.76 -1.74 3.94
C ALA A 84 23.73 -0.65 5.01
N GLN A 85 24.06 -0.97 6.25
CA GLN A 85 24.12 0.01 7.33
C GLN A 85 25.22 1.06 7.11
N ASP A 86 26.37 0.67 6.59
CA ASP A 86 27.44 1.61 6.27
C ASP A 86 27.03 2.61 5.17
N LEU A 87 26.36 2.12 4.13
CA LEU A 87 25.88 2.94 3.02
C LEU A 87 24.66 3.81 3.40
N GLU A 88 23.78 3.31 4.27
CA GLU A 88 22.64 4.10 4.80
C GLU A 88 23.10 5.32 5.60
N ARG A 89 24.25 5.23 6.29
CA ARG A 89 24.84 6.38 7.00
C ARG A 89 25.36 7.46 6.05
N VAL A 90 25.70 7.12 4.81
CA VAL A 90 26.16 8.07 3.79
C VAL A 90 24.98 8.85 3.22
N ALA A 91 23.90 8.16 2.84
CA ALA A 91 22.70 8.78 2.29
C ALA A 91 21.43 8.21 2.94
N PRO A 92 20.96 8.83 4.06
CA PRO A 92 19.76 8.37 4.76
C PRO A 92 18.51 8.41 3.87
N GLY A 93 17.75 7.32 3.85
CA GLY A 93 16.53 7.22 3.04
C GLY A 93 16.76 7.02 1.55
N ALA A 94 18.01 6.81 1.12
CA ALA A 94 18.33 6.30 -0.19
C ALA A 94 18.34 4.76 -0.19
N THR A 95 18.18 4.18 -1.38
CA THR A 95 18.22 2.73 -1.60
C THR A 95 19.28 2.41 -2.63
N TYR A 96 19.94 1.26 -2.50
CA TYR A 96 20.89 0.77 -3.48
C TYR A 96 20.57 -0.69 -3.82
N GLU A 97 20.83 -1.05 -5.06
CA GLU A 97 20.76 -2.41 -5.56
C GLU A 97 22.09 -2.74 -6.24
N VAL A 98 22.56 -3.97 -6.04
CA VAL A 98 23.76 -4.48 -6.67
C VAL A 98 23.44 -5.84 -7.25
N ASP A 99 23.66 -6.00 -8.55
CA ASP A 99 23.36 -7.26 -9.24
C ASP A 99 24.34 -7.51 -10.38
N LYS A 100 24.36 -8.73 -10.88
CA LYS A 100 25.06 -9.07 -12.13
C LYS A 100 24.24 -8.58 -13.32
N ASP A 101 24.93 -8.08 -14.34
CA ASP A 101 24.29 -7.75 -15.62
C ASP A 101 24.06 -9.02 -16.46
N ASP A 102 22.86 -9.58 -16.36
CA ASP A 102 22.42 -10.75 -17.12
C ASP A 102 22.18 -10.47 -18.61
N THR A 103 22.26 -9.22 -19.07
CA THR A 103 22.10 -8.88 -20.48
C THR A 103 23.38 -9.13 -21.29
N THR A 104 24.50 -9.38 -20.61
CA THR A 104 25.80 -9.64 -21.23
C THR A 104 26.42 -10.94 -20.71
N SER A 105 27.28 -11.56 -21.52
CA SER A 105 28.10 -12.70 -21.07
C SER A 105 29.33 -12.27 -20.26
N ALA A 106 29.54 -10.97 -20.08
CA ALA A 106 30.68 -10.44 -19.35
C ALA A 106 30.40 -10.42 -17.84
N PRO A 107 31.43 -10.56 -16.98
CA PRO A 107 31.31 -10.49 -15.53
C PRO A 107 31.14 -9.03 -15.08
N ILE A 108 30.02 -8.43 -15.45
CA ILE A 108 29.67 -7.05 -15.15
C ILE A 108 28.77 -7.03 -13.91
N LEU A 109 29.17 -6.23 -12.93
CA LEU A 109 28.40 -5.85 -11.76
C LEU A 109 27.71 -4.51 -12.07
N LEU A 110 26.39 -4.47 -11.93
CA LEU A 110 25.58 -3.28 -12.01
C LEU A 110 25.32 -2.77 -10.59
N VAL A 111 25.62 -1.49 -10.36
CA VAL A 111 25.27 -0.78 -9.13
C VAL A 111 24.24 0.27 -9.49
N LEU A 112 23.06 0.16 -8.87
CA LEU A 112 21.94 1.08 -9.01
C LEU A 112 21.73 1.78 -7.67
N VAL A 113 21.58 3.10 -7.70
CA VAL A 113 21.27 3.89 -6.52
C VAL A 113 20.06 4.76 -6.80
N GLU A 114 19.13 4.82 -5.85
CA GLU A 114 18.03 5.77 -5.83
C GLU A 114 18.07 6.63 -4.56
N ALA A 115 18.04 7.95 -4.69
CA ALA A 115 18.02 8.87 -3.55
C ALA A 115 16.97 9.98 -3.69
N PRO A 116 16.60 10.67 -2.59
CA PRO A 116 15.65 11.78 -2.62
C PRO A 116 16.14 13.05 -3.34
N ASP A 117 17.46 13.19 -3.50
CA ASP A 117 18.10 14.33 -4.15
C ASP A 117 19.31 13.90 -5.01
N PRO A 118 19.70 14.70 -6.02
CA PRO A 118 20.78 14.34 -6.93
C PRO A 118 22.14 14.16 -6.24
N ALA A 119 22.47 14.99 -5.25
CA ALA A 119 23.77 14.97 -4.60
C ALA A 119 23.93 13.69 -3.77
N SER A 120 22.92 13.34 -2.97
CA SER A 120 22.89 12.09 -2.21
C SER A 120 22.97 10.86 -3.12
N ALA A 121 22.39 10.90 -4.32
CA ALA A 121 22.48 9.79 -5.27
C ALA A 121 23.92 9.60 -5.78
N THR A 122 24.62 10.70 -6.08
CA THR A 122 26.03 10.68 -6.47
C THR A 122 26.93 10.24 -5.32
N ASP A 123 26.77 10.82 -4.14
CA ASP A 123 27.58 10.50 -2.95
C ASP A 123 27.45 9.02 -2.56
N LEU A 124 26.22 8.49 -2.59
CA LEU A 124 25.97 7.08 -2.31
C LEU A 124 26.54 6.17 -3.39
N LEU A 125 26.46 6.54 -4.67
CA LEU A 125 27.09 5.77 -5.73
C LEU A 125 28.61 5.70 -5.52
N GLU A 126 29.28 6.82 -5.29
CA GLU A 126 30.73 6.86 -5.05
C GLU A 126 31.13 5.99 -3.85
N ALA A 127 30.37 6.09 -2.74
CA ALA A 127 30.57 5.25 -1.57
C ALA A 127 30.38 3.75 -1.88
N ALA A 128 29.34 3.39 -2.65
CA ALA A 128 29.10 2.02 -3.07
C ALA A 128 30.24 1.49 -3.94
N LEU A 129 30.75 2.27 -4.91
CA LEU A 129 31.87 1.85 -5.77
C LEU A 129 33.18 1.65 -4.98
N ALA A 130 33.45 2.52 -4.00
CA ALA A 130 34.58 2.35 -3.10
C ALA A 130 34.44 1.08 -2.24
N ARG A 131 33.22 0.81 -1.77
CA ARG A 131 32.90 -0.38 -0.97
C ARG A 131 33.00 -1.67 -1.79
N VAL A 132 32.60 -1.66 -3.07
CA VAL A 132 32.77 -2.81 -3.99
C VAL A 132 34.23 -3.26 -4.04
N SER A 133 35.16 -2.33 -4.22
CA SER A 133 36.59 -2.65 -4.27
C SER A 133 37.11 -3.21 -2.95
N THR A 134 36.66 -2.64 -1.83
CA THR A 134 37.04 -3.06 -0.48
C THR A 134 36.51 -4.46 -0.15
N ASN A 135 35.22 -4.70 -0.37
CA ASN A 135 34.57 -5.98 -0.15
C ASN A 135 35.19 -7.08 -1.01
N LEU A 136 35.47 -6.81 -2.29
CA LEU A 136 36.13 -7.79 -3.15
C LEU A 136 37.52 -8.17 -2.62
N ALA A 137 38.29 -7.20 -2.15
CA ALA A 137 39.60 -7.47 -1.56
C ALA A 137 39.48 -8.26 -0.23
N GLU A 138 38.46 -7.98 0.59
CA GLU A 138 38.19 -8.69 1.83
C GLU A 138 37.79 -10.15 1.60
N LEU A 139 36.85 -10.39 0.68
CA LEU A 139 36.43 -11.74 0.29
C LEU A 139 37.63 -12.57 -0.17
N GLN A 140 38.47 -12.02 -1.05
CA GLN A 140 39.66 -12.73 -1.55
C GLN A 140 40.72 -12.94 -0.47
N ARG A 141 40.94 -11.97 0.44
CA ARG A 141 41.84 -12.14 1.58
C ARG A 141 41.36 -13.21 2.56
N SER A 142 40.05 -13.31 2.78
CA SER A 142 39.46 -14.28 3.70
C SER A 142 39.71 -15.74 3.31
N ILE A 143 39.93 -15.99 2.02
CA ILE A 143 40.27 -17.32 1.47
C ILE A 143 41.77 -17.46 1.13
N GLY A 144 42.60 -16.48 1.52
CA GLY A 144 44.05 -16.56 1.42
C GLY A 144 44.64 -16.21 0.05
N ILE A 145 43.97 -15.42 -0.78
CA ILE A 145 44.53 -14.96 -2.07
C ILE A 145 45.52 -13.81 -1.86
N ASP A 146 46.76 -14.02 -2.30
CA ASP A 146 47.80 -12.99 -2.33
C ASP A 146 47.42 -11.78 -3.19
N ALA A 147 47.82 -10.58 -2.78
CA ALA A 147 47.44 -9.32 -3.44
C ALA A 147 47.75 -9.27 -4.95
N GLY A 148 48.85 -9.90 -5.38
CA GLY A 148 49.23 -9.97 -6.81
C GLY A 148 48.32 -10.90 -7.65
N ASN A 149 47.57 -11.78 -7.00
CA ASN A 149 46.71 -12.78 -7.60
C ASN A 149 45.21 -12.46 -7.44
N GLN A 150 44.88 -11.24 -7.00
CA GLN A 150 43.50 -10.82 -6.78
C GLN A 150 42.84 -10.35 -8.08
N ILE A 151 41.57 -10.71 -8.24
CA ILE A 151 40.64 -10.11 -9.18
C ILE A 151 40.48 -8.65 -8.79
N THR A 152 40.43 -7.80 -9.81
CA THR A 152 40.24 -6.35 -9.68
C THR A 152 38.96 -5.93 -10.36
N VAL A 153 38.40 -4.80 -9.93
CA VAL A 153 37.22 -4.21 -10.55
C VAL A 153 37.64 -2.99 -11.36
N VAL A 154 37.12 -2.86 -12.57
CA VAL A 154 37.30 -1.69 -13.43
C VAL A 154 35.93 -1.13 -13.80
N GLN A 155 35.75 0.17 -13.60
CA GLN A 155 34.55 0.86 -14.02
C GLN A 155 34.50 0.94 -15.55
N VAL A 156 33.44 0.42 -16.15
CA VAL A 156 33.24 0.42 -17.61
C VAL A 156 32.42 1.63 -18.03
N ALA A 157 31.37 1.93 -17.26
CA ALA A 157 30.49 3.05 -17.50
C ALA A 157 29.94 3.56 -16.17
N ALA A 158 29.77 4.87 -16.04
CA ALA A 158 28.86 5.47 -15.08
C ALA A 158 27.93 6.42 -15.83
N GLY A 159 26.68 6.47 -15.38
CA GLY A 159 25.76 7.51 -15.80
C GLY A 159 26.39 8.87 -15.48
N PRO A 160 26.44 9.82 -16.44
CA PRO A 160 27.14 11.09 -16.23
C PRO A 160 26.43 11.97 -15.21
N GLU A 161 25.12 11.82 -15.01
CA GLU A 161 24.31 12.61 -14.08
C GLU A 161 23.13 11.81 -13.51
N PRO A 162 22.62 12.15 -12.30
CA PRO A 162 21.39 11.57 -11.75
C PRO A 162 20.16 11.87 -12.58
N GLU A 163 19.43 10.82 -12.97
CA GLU A 163 18.19 10.93 -13.73
C GLU A 163 16.97 10.94 -12.81
N VAL A 164 15.94 11.71 -13.18
CA VAL A 164 14.70 11.76 -12.39
C VAL A 164 13.88 10.49 -12.62
N ASN A 165 13.74 9.65 -11.59
CA ASN A 165 12.88 8.48 -11.60
C ASN A 165 11.50 8.81 -11.00
N ARG A 166 10.46 8.70 -11.84
CA ARG A 166 9.05 8.92 -11.44
C ARG A 166 8.24 7.62 -11.31
N LYS A 167 8.85 6.45 -11.52
CA LYS A 167 8.11 5.17 -11.51
C LYS A 167 7.41 4.93 -10.17
N GLY A 168 8.11 5.16 -9.06
CA GLY A 168 7.54 5.07 -7.71
C GLY A 168 6.41 6.06 -7.48
N GLN A 169 6.64 7.34 -7.85
CA GLN A 169 5.63 8.39 -7.78
C GLN A 169 4.35 8.03 -8.56
N VAL A 170 4.50 7.56 -9.80
CA VAL A 170 3.38 7.15 -10.65
C VAL A 170 2.64 5.95 -10.06
N ARG A 171 3.35 4.96 -9.51
CA ARG A 171 2.73 3.79 -8.86
C ARG A 171 1.88 4.19 -7.66
N VAL A 172 2.40 5.06 -6.79
CA VAL A 172 1.66 5.56 -5.61
C VAL A 172 0.43 6.34 -6.04
N LEU A 173 0.58 7.25 -7.02
CA LEU A 173 -0.54 8.03 -7.54
C LEU A 173 -1.61 7.15 -8.22
N ALA A 174 -1.20 6.09 -8.94
CA ALA A 174 -2.12 5.15 -9.56
C ALA A 174 -2.94 4.38 -8.51
N VAL A 175 -2.31 3.90 -7.43
CA VAL A 175 -2.99 3.22 -6.32
C VAL A 175 -3.96 4.17 -5.61
N LEU A 176 -3.53 5.40 -5.33
CA LEU A 176 -4.37 6.43 -4.73
C LEU A 176 -5.58 6.73 -5.62
N ALA A 177 -5.37 6.94 -6.92
CA ALA A 177 -6.44 7.21 -7.87
C ALA A 177 -7.44 6.05 -7.93
N ALA A 178 -6.97 4.81 -8.00
CA ALA A 178 -7.83 3.63 -7.98
C ALA A 178 -8.65 3.54 -6.69
N GLY A 179 -8.03 3.79 -5.53
CA GLY A 179 -8.71 3.81 -4.23
C GLY A 179 -9.78 4.91 -4.13
N LEU A 180 -9.48 6.11 -4.61
CA LEU A 180 -10.43 7.23 -4.64
C LEU A 180 -11.62 6.95 -5.57
N LEU A 181 -11.37 6.37 -6.75
CA LEU A 181 -12.44 5.99 -7.68
C LEU A 181 -13.35 4.89 -7.11
N LEU A 182 -12.76 3.86 -6.50
CA LEU A 182 -13.52 2.81 -5.83
C LEU A 182 -14.35 3.38 -4.66
N GLY A 183 -13.73 4.21 -3.83
CA GLY A 183 -14.39 4.87 -2.70
C GLY A 183 -15.54 5.76 -3.17
N ALA A 184 -15.36 6.53 -4.24
CA ALA A 184 -16.40 7.35 -4.84
C ALA A 184 -17.58 6.50 -5.35
N ALA A 185 -17.31 5.38 -6.02
CA ALA A 185 -18.33 4.46 -6.49
C ALA A 185 -19.14 3.84 -5.33
N LEU A 186 -18.46 3.36 -4.29
CA LEU A 186 -19.08 2.79 -3.09
C LEU A 186 -19.92 3.83 -2.34
N LEU A 187 -19.40 5.05 -2.17
CA LEU A 187 -20.11 6.13 -1.50
C LEU A 187 -21.36 6.53 -2.29
N THR A 188 -21.26 6.61 -3.62
CA THR A 188 -22.41 6.89 -4.49
C THR A 188 -23.48 5.82 -4.35
N ALA A 189 -23.11 4.53 -4.38
CA ALA A 189 -24.04 3.42 -4.20
C ALA A 189 -24.69 3.42 -2.80
N ALA A 190 -23.92 3.75 -1.75
CA ALA A 190 -24.44 3.83 -0.38
C ALA A 190 -25.45 4.97 -0.22
N ILE A 191 -25.17 6.15 -0.80
CA ILE A 191 -26.08 7.29 -0.80
C ILE A 191 -27.37 6.93 -1.54
N ASP A 192 -27.27 6.33 -2.72
CA ASP A 192 -28.45 5.90 -3.48
C ASP A 192 -29.28 4.88 -2.69
N GLY A 193 -28.64 3.88 -2.08
CA GLY A 193 -29.31 2.89 -1.23
C GLY A 193 -30.04 3.51 -0.03
N LEU A 194 -29.42 4.47 0.66
CA LEU A 194 -30.04 5.16 1.80
C LEU A 194 -31.24 6.01 1.37
N VAL A 195 -31.15 6.69 0.22
CA VAL A 195 -32.22 7.54 -0.28
C VAL A 195 -33.39 6.71 -0.80
N LEU A 196 -33.14 5.62 -1.55
CA LEU A 196 -34.16 4.68 -2.01
C LEU A 196 -34.92 4.06 -0.83
N ARG A 197 -34.21 3.61 0.21
CA ARG A 197 -34.83 3.09 1.45
C ARG A 197 -35.70 4.13 2.15
N ARG A 198 -35.27 5.40 2.20
CA ARG A 198 -36.08 6.50 2.77
C ARG A 198 -37.32 6.81 1.95
N ALA A 199 -37.21 6.78 0.63
CA ALA A 199 -38.35 6.99 -0.27
C ALA A 199 -39.39 5.86 -0.12
N GLN A 200 -38.95 4.61 -0.07
CA GLN A 200 -39.82 3.45 0.17
C GLN A 200 -40.52 3.52 1.54
N ARG A 201 -39.81 3.92 2.60
CA ARG A 201 -40.42 4.12 3.92
C ARG A 201 -41.46 5.24 3.95
N ARG A 202 -41.26 6.32 3.18
CA ARG A 202 -42.24 7.40 3.07
C ARG A 202 -43.48 6.95 2.29
N ALA A 203 -43.29 6.28 1.16
CA ALA A 203 -44.40 5.71 0.40
C ALA A 203 -45.23 4.73 1.25
N ALA A 204 -44.57 3.83 2.00
CA ALA A 204 -45.27 2.90 2.89
C ALA A 204 -46.00 3.56 4.08
N ALA A 205 -45.59 4.77 4.49
CA ALA A 205 -46.28 5.54 5.53
C ALA A 205 -47.46 6.35 4.98
N GLU A 206 -47.43 6.68 3.69
CA GLU A 206 -48.49 7.40 2.98
C GLU A 206 -49.57 6.45 2.44
N ASP A 207 -49.21 5.19 2.14
CA ASP A 207 -50.12 4.08 1.80
C ASP A 207 -50.64 3.34 3.05
N ALA A 208 -50.29 3.79 4.26
CA ALA A 208 -50.89 3.25 5.48
C ALA A 208 -52.39 3.63 5.48
N PRO A 209 -53.32 2.66 5.54
CA PRO A 209 -54.74 2.97 5.47
C PRO A 209 -55.11 3.90 6.63
N ASP A 210 -55.88 4.94 6.34
CA ASP A 210 -56.45 5.82 7.38
C ASP A 210 -57.09 4.94 8.46
N PRO A 211 -56.92 5.26 9.75
CA PRO A 211 -57.62 4.54 10.80
C PRO A 211 -59.11 4.61 10.46
N VAL A 212 -59.71 3.45 10.16
CA VAL A 212 -61.15 3.34 10.00
C VAL A 212 -61.75 3.91 11.28
N GLU A 213 -62.41 5.07 11.19
CA GLU A 213 -63.28 5.55 12.26
C GLU A 213 -64.30 4.43 12.50
N ASP A 214 -64.15 3.74 13.63
CA ASP A 214 -65.16 2.82 14.11
C ASP A 214 -66.50 3.59 14.15
N PRO A 215 -67.58 3.06 13.56
CA PRO A 215 -68.87 3.72 13.64
C PRO A 215 -69.27 3.85 15.11
N PRO A 216 -69.99 4.91 15.50
CA PRO A 216 -70.29 5.18 16.89
C PRO A 216 -71.01 3.96 17.47
N THR A 217 -70.37 3.34 18.47
CA THR A 217 -71.00 2.31 19.28
C THR A 217 -72.19 2.96 19.97
N THR A 218 -73.40 2.74 19.43
CA THR A 218 -74.64 3.03 20.14
C THR A 218 -74.61 2.22 21.42
N LEU A 219 -74.42 2.89 22.55
CA LEU A 219 -74.62 2.36 23.89
C LEU A 219 -76.09 1.96 24.03
N THR A 220 -76.43 0.74 23.59
CA THR A 220 -77.66 0.08 24.00
C THR A 220 -77.45 -0.35 25.45
N ALA A 221 -78.05 0.41 26.37
CA ALA A 221 -78.15 0.06 27.77
C ALA A 221 -78.86 -1.29 27.91
N VAL A 222 -78.08 -2.36 28.07
CA VAL A 222 -78.57 -3.67 28.53
C VAL A 222 -78.58 -3.61 30.05
N ALA A 223 -79.79 -3.72 30.61
CA ALA A 223 -80.06 -3.76 32.03
C ALA A 223 -79.22 -4.86 32.73
N ALA A 224 -78.55 -4.47 33.81
CA ALA A 224 -77.84 -5.38 34.70
C ALA A 224 -78.84 -6.24 35.48
N PRO A 225 -78.64 -7.57 35.58
CA PRO A 225 -79.38 -8.39 36.53
C PRO A 225 -78.83 -8.18 37.95
N ASP A 226 -79.77 -8.15 38.89
CA ASP A 226 -79.61 -8.07 40.34
C ASP A 226 -78.47 -8.97 40.86
N ARG A 227 -77.55 -8.39 41.66
CA ARG A 227 -76.60 -9.14 42.49
C ARG A 227 -77.07 -9.07 43.95
N PRO A 228 -77.20 -10.21 44.66
CA PRO A 228 -77.53 -10.20 46.08
C PRO A 228 -76.35 -9.71 46.93
N GLU A 229 -76.68 -9.00 48.00
CA GLU A 229 -75.76 -8.46 49.02
C GLU A 229 -74.88 -9.55 49.66
N PRO A 230 -73.60 -9.29 49.94
CA PRO A 230 -72.76 -10.20 50.71
C PRO A 230 -72.96 -10.00 52.21
N ASP A 231 -73.25 -11.10 52.89
CA ASP A 231 -73.45 -11.27 54.33
C ASP A 231 -72.24 -10.80 55.16
N ALA A 232 -72.55 -10.09 56.24
CA ALA A 232 -71.63 -9.47 57.18
C ALA A 232 -71.07 -10.53 58.15
N GLY A 233 -70.18 -11.39 57.66
CA GLY A 233 -69.57 -12.45 58.48
C GLY A 233 -68.04 -12.61 58.36
N GLU A 234 -67.40 -12.06 57.32
CA GLU A 234 -66.02 -12.47 56.97
C GLU A 234 -64.95 -11.36 57.14
N VAL A 235 -65.23 -10.35 57.97
CA VAL A 235 -64.30 -9.24 58.25
C VAL A 235 -63.24 -9.59 59.31
N VAL A 236 -63.39 -10.72 60.04
CA VAL A 236 -62.51 -11.04 61.18
C VAL A 236 -61.30 -11.94 60.84
N GLN A 237 -61.23 -12.57 59.66
CA GLN A 237 -60.11 -13.48 59.33
C GLN A 237 -58.95 -12.83 58.54
N ARG A 238 -59.14 -11.66 57.90
CA ARG A 238 -58.09 -11.04 57.07
C ARG A 238 -57.01 -10.26 57.83
N LEU A 239 -57.20 -9.99 59.13
CA LEU A 239 -56.19 -9.31 59.96
C LEU A 239 -55.13 -10.25 60.56
N ARG A 240 -55.22 -11.57 60.35
CA ARG A 240 -54.27 -12.56 60.93
C ARG A 240 -53.20 -13.09 59.96
N ARG A 241 -53.19 -12.65 58.69
CA ARG A 241 -52.21 -13.07 57.67
C ARG A 241 -51.23 -11.97 57.22
N ARG A 242 -51.20 -10.83 57.93
CA ARG A 242 -50.28 -9.71 57.65
C ARG A 242 -49.14 -9.63 58.68
N GLY A 243 -48.52 -10.77 58.95
CA GLY A 243 -47.35 -10.89 59.80
C GLY A 243 -46.74 -12.27 59.61
N LEU A 244 -45.77 -12.37 58.69
CA LEU A 244 -44.66 -13.34 58.66
C LEU A 244 -44.11 -13.44 57.22
N ARG A 245 -42.92 -12.82 57.04
CA ARG A 245 -41.83 -13.04 56.07
C ARG A 245 -41.26 -11.68 55.65
N GLY A 246 -40.15 -11.17 56.20
CA GLY A 246 -39.11 -11.85 56.96
C GLY A 246 -38.29 -12.75 56.06
#